data_AF-A0A0M0BXH1-F1
#
_entry.id   AF-A0A0M0BXH1-F1
#
_cell.length_a   1.000
_cell.length_b   1.000
_cell.length_c   1.000
_cell.angle_alpha   90.00
_cell.angle_beta   90.00
_cell.angle_gamma   90.00
#
_symmetry.space_group_name_H-M   'P 1'
#
loop_
_entity.id
_entity.type
_entity.pdbx_description
1 polymer ?
#
loop_
_entity_poly.entity_id
_entity_poly.type
_entity_poly.pdbx_seq_one_letter_code
_entity_poly.pdbx_strand_id
1 'polypeptide(L)'
;KGKIEAVLCTNCQSIIKSFYNVFQDLWNKSSDIKERIYEIESGKPPSIMELIKDPKTAKKKYYNELDQAKNEILIVTSPKRLNEISKNVKMIRKWCKKGVSTKIMAPINYENLKAIPQLLTCTEVRHIPVGYRETTIIDGKKLFQFNKPCPQGIEDCELLNLQNVFFTTDLDYIKNTKNNLFEIWDKTHTPPTQGIEFIVKGRSSNNSDSIQHHSVLEKRGYNIELKHHKIGILSKKDVLTKINKERKITLKQKGKKTETRRYFGQRAFGLITLPKNFSLPNMIIGIFQDDELSATRGQKYMIIDIPQESTSDNTYIPVAYIQNSSELLEFRRKCLVDLPIANNMQVIKEDKFQIQVKGNTMFAGWTIPITLTPKYILPPACILFEGFGKVKSGMFTNNTPINRKYEIWYNSLDAFVTFFLPDYKYVGSGTEGFIDIDSVWINSLEKTN
;
A
#
# COMPACT_ATOMS: atom_id res chain seq x y z
N LYS A 1 32.77 36.75 51.52
CA LYS A 1 32.53 35.55 52.36
C LYS A 1 31.10 35.63 52.87
N GLY A 2 30.16 34.87 52.31
CA GLY A 2 28.79 34.81 52.82
C GLY A 2 28.78 34.04 54.14
N LYS A 3 28.28 34.65 55.22
CA LYS A 3 27.99 33.93 56.48
C LYS A 3 26.83 32.98 56.20
N ILE A 4 27.00 31.69 56.50
CA ILE A 4 25.85 30.78 56.58
C ILE A 4 25.08 31.18 57.85
N GLU A 5 23.86 31.70 57.69
CA GLU A 5 23.10 32.29 58.80
C GLU A 5 22.31 31.26 59.62
N ALA A 6 21.94 30.11 59.04
CA ALA A 6 21.31 29.00 59.75
C ALA A 6 21.45 27.67 58.99
N VAL A 7 21.56 26.56 59.72
CA VAL A 7 21.58 25.19 59.16
C VAL A 7 20.41 24.41 59.77
N LEU A 8 19.57 23.82 58.92
CA LEU A 8 18.52 22.90 59.34
C LEU A 8 19.05 21.47 59.34
N CYS A 9 19.24 20.90 60.53
CA CYS A 9 19.52 19.47 60.71
C CYS A 9 18.24 18.77 61.15
N THR A 10 17.79 17.75 60.41
CA THR A 10 16.58 17.01 60.75
C THR A 10 16.73 15.52 60.43
N ASN A 11 16.13 14.68 61.27
CA ASN A 11 15.94 13.24 61.04
C ASN A 11 14.48 12.92 60.66
N CYS A 12 13.65 13.93 60.42
CA CYS A 12 12.25 13.75 60.07
C CYS A 12 12.13 13.12 58.68
N GLN A 13 11.68 11.86 58.64
CA GLN A 13 11.66 11.04 57.42
C GLN A 13 10.80 11.64 56.30
N SER A 14 9.71 12.33 56.62
CA SER A 14 8.85 12.99 55.62
C SER A 14 9.56 14.16 54.93
N ILE A 15 10.33 14.96 55.68
CA ILE A 15 11.12 16.06 55.15
C ILE A 15 12.26 15.52 54.30
N ILE A 16 13.01 14.52 54.80
CA ILE A 16 14.08 13.86 54.06
C ILE A 16 13.57 13.30 52.73
N LYS A 17 12.44 12.58 52.75
CA LYS A 17 11.84 12.00 51.53
C LYS A 17 11.38 13.07 50.53
N SER A 18 10.84 14.18 51.03
CA SER A 18 10.42 15.30 50.18
C SER A 18 11.61 15.94 49.46
N PHE A 19 12.68 16.25 50.20
CA PHE A 19 13.90 16.80 49.59
C PHE A 19 14.60 15.80 48.68
N TYR A 20 14.66 14.52 49.06
CA TYR A 20 15.20 13.47 48.19
C TYR A 20 14.47 13.42 46.84
N ASN A 21 13.13 13.50 46.84
CA ASN A 21 12.36 13.54 45.61
C ASN A 21 12.65 14.80 44.77
N VAL A 22 12.79 15.97 45.41
CA VAL A 22 13.19 17.21 44.71
C VAL A 22 14.58 17.07 44.09
N PHE A 23 15.55 16.52 44.82
CA PHE A 23 16.90 16.28 44.32
C PHE A 23 16.92 15.27 43.17
N GLN A 24 16.19 14.16 43.29
CA GLN A 24 16.08 13.18 42.22
C GLN A 24 15.39 13.77 40.98
N ASP A 25 14.37 14.61 41.17
CA ASP A 25 13.69 15.28 40.07
C ASP A 25 14.62 16.29 39.38
N LEU A 26 15.37 17.10 40.15
CA LEU A 26 16.40 18.01 39.62
C LEU A 26 17.52 17.26 38.90
N TRP A 27 18.00 16.16 39.48
CA TRP A 27 19.08 15.35 38.93
C TRP A 27 18.67 14.70 37.61
N ASN A 28 17.51 14.05 37.57
CA ASN A 28 16.99 13.40 36.37
C ASN A 28 16.59 14.39 35.27
N LYS A 29 16.38 15.67 35.61
CA LYS A 29 16.11 16.77 34.66
C LYS A 29 17.35 17.58 34.30
N SER A 30 18.49 17.34 34.94
CA SER A 30 19.73 18.06 34.64
C SER A 30 20.32 17.62 33.30
N SER A 31 20.88 18.55 32.54
CA SER A 31 21.61 18.27 31.30
C SER A 31 23.10 18.03 31.59
N ASP A 32 23.77 17.30 30.70
CA ASP A 32 25.22 17.12 30.80
C ASP A 32 25.92 18.48 30.70
N ILE A 33 26.89 18.73 31.59
CA ILE A 33 27.55 20.03 31.69
C ILE A 33 28.33 20.40 30.41
N LYS A 34 28.90 19.41 29.70
CA LYS A 34 29.63 19.66 28.45
C LYS A 34 28.67 20.04 27.33
N GLU A 35 27.53 19.37 27.27
CA GLU A 35 26.44 19.72 26.35
C GLU A 35 25.93 21.13 26.63
N ARG A 36 25.79 21.49 27.91
CA ARG A 36 25.38 22.83 28.33
C ARG A 36 26.39 23.92 27.98
N ILE A 37 27.69 23.65 28.15
CA ILE A 37 28.76 24.58 27.73
C ILE A 37 28.71 24.77 26.22
N TYR A 38 28.61 23.68 25.45
CA TYR A 38 28.53 23.75 23.99
C TYR A 38 27.28 24.51 23.50
N GLU A 39 26.11 24.33 24.12
CA GLU A 39 24.89 25.09 23.83
C GLU A 39 25.10 26.61 24.02
N ILE A 40 25.71 26.99 25.15
CA ILE A 40 25.98 28.39 25.49
C ILE A 40 26.99 28.99 24.50
N GLU A 41 28.08 28.28 24.20
CA GLU A 41 29.13 28.75 23.30
C GLU A 41 28.67 28.81 21.84
N SER A 42 27.83 27.87 21.42
CA SER A 42 27.31 27.82 20.04
C SER A 42 26.05 28.66 19.82
N GLY A 43 25.45 29.19 20.89
CA GLY A 43 24.17 29.91 20.84
C GLY A 43 22.97 29.01 20.45
N LYS A 44 23.13 27.69 20.49
CA LYS A 44 22.06 26.73 20.19
C LYS A 44 21.18 26.52 21.44
N PRO A 45 19.84 26.61 21.33
CA PRO A 45 18.96 26.34 22.45
C PRO A 45 19.07 24.85 22.86
N PRO A 46 18.86 24.54 24.16
CA PRO A 46 18.94 23.17 24.64
C PRO A 46 18.01 22.23 23.89
N SER A 47 18.56 21.11 23.41
CA SER A 47 17.77 20.07 22.78
C SER A 47 17.02 19.28 23.85
N ILE A 48 15.70 19.34 23.82
CA ILE A 48 14.86 18.52 24.68
C ILE A 48 14.69 17.17 23.98
N MET A 49 14.89 16.08 24.71
CA MET A 49 14.50 14.74 24.29
C MET A 49 13.79 14.08 25.47
N GLU A 50 12.50 13.80 25.31
CA GLU A 50 11.69 13.26 26.40
C GLU A 50 10.78 12.12 25.92
N LEU A 51 10.54 11.15 26.81
CA LEU A 51 9.54 10.12 26.65
C LEU A 51 8.33 10.45 27.52
N ILE A 52 7.26 10.95 26.90
CA ILE A 52 6.01 11.29 27.57
C ILE A 52 5.18 10.02 27.74
N LYS A 53 5.17 9.47 28.95
CA LYS A 53 4.45 8.24 29.28
C LYS A 53 2.94 8.45 29.42
N ASP A 54 2.53 9.57 30.01
CA ASP A 54 1.13 9.89 30.28
C ASP A 54 0.39 10.39 29.02
N PRO A 55 -0.68 9.70 28.57
CA PRO A 55 -1.41 10.07 27.36
C PRO A 55 -2.05 11.46 27.43
N LYS A 56 -2.54 11.90 28.59
CA LYS A 56 -3.20 13.22 28.74
C LYS A 56 -2.20 14.35 28.57
N THR A 57 -1.03 14.21 29.18
CA THR A 57 0.11 15.13 29.06
C THR A 57 0.61 15.17 27.63
N ALA A 58 0.80 14.00 27.00
CA ALA A 58 1.20 13.91 25.60
C ALA A 58 0.19 14.59 24.67
N LYS A 59 -1.12 14.37 24.89
CA LYS A 59 -2.21 15.00 24.11
C LYS A 59 -2.16 16.52 24.20
N LYS A 60 -2.09 17.04 25.42
CA LYS A 60 -2.06 18.48 25.69
C LYS A 60 -0.84 19.11 25.02
N LYS A 61 0.35 18.51 25.19
CA LYS A 61 1.58 19.00 24.57
C LYS A 61 1.48 18.97 23.05
N TYR A 62 1.11 17.84 22.47
CA TYR A 62 1.00 17.66 21.03
C TYR A 62 0.10 18.71 20.36
N TYR A 63 -1.11 18.92 20.89
CA TYR A 63 -2.03 19.90 20.32
C TYR A 63 -1.61 21.36 20.57
N ASN A 64 -1.00 21.66 21.72
CA ASN A 64 -0.42 22.98 21.97
C ASN A 64 0.67 23.32 20.94
N GLU A 65 1.56 22.36 20.65
CA GLU A 65 2.63 22.58 19.67
C GLU A 65 2.08 22.75 18.26
N LEU A 66 1.08 21.97 17.87
CA LEU A 66 0.43 22.10 16.57
C LEU A 66 -0.27 23.46 16.39
N ASP A 67 -0.93 23.97 17.43
CA ASP A 67 -1.63 25.26 17.35
C ASP A 67 -0.69 26.47 17.22
N GLN A 68 0.58 26.29 17.61
CA GLN A 68 1.66 27.27 17.48
C GLN A 68 2.43 27.19 16.15
N ALA A 69 2.14 26.21 15.29
CA ALA A 69 2.80 26.05 14.01
C ALA A 69 2.66 27.30 13.13
N LYS A 70 3.75 27.67 12.44
CA LYS A 70 3.81 28.89 11.61
C LYS A 70 4.04 28.60 10.12
N ASN A 71 4.76 27.54 9.80
CA ASN A 71 5.28 27.28 8.47
C ASN A 71 4.77 25.95 7.89
N GLU A 72 5.04 24.84 8.58
CA GLU A 72 4.80 23.49 8.03
C GLU A 72 4.48 22.47 9.11
N ILE A 73 3.50 21.61 8.84
CA ILE A 73 3.21 20.40 9.62
C ILE A 73 3.28 19.20 8.68
N LEU A 74 4.22 18.28 8.95
CA LEU A 74 4.34 16.99 8.26
C LEU A 74 3.85 15.88 9.19
N ILE A 75 2.91 15.07 8.75
CA ILE A 75 2.30 13.99 9.53
C ILE A 75 2.48 12.66 8.79
N VAL A 76 3.16 11.71 9.40
CA VAL A 76 3.18 10.29 9.03
C VAL A 76 2.26 9.55 9.99
N THR A 77 1.24 8.87 9.48
CA THR A 77 0.18 8.29 10.32
C THR A 77 -0.31 6.94 9.83
N SER A 78 -0.91 6.15 10.73
CA SER A 78 -1.58 4.89 10.37
C SER A 78 -2.91 5.13 9.64
N PRO A 79 -3.47 4.08 8.99
CA PRO A 79 -4.76 4.18 8.32
C PRO A 79 -5.90 4.61 9.24
N LYS A 80 -5.93 4.08 10.46
CA LYS A 80 -6.96 4.37 11.46
C LYS A 80 -6.92 5.84 11.89
N ARG A 81 -5.72 6.36 12.18
CA ARG A 81 -5.53 7.74 12.61
C ARG A 81 -5.75 8.75 11.48
N LEU A 82 -5.55 8.38 10.21
CA LEU A 82 -5.94 9.21 9.07
C LEU A 82 -7.46 9.52 9.06
N ASN A 83 -8.29 8.53 9.36
CA ASN A 83 -9.74 8.72 9.51
C ASN A 83 -10.09 9.63 10.70
N GLU A 84 -9.36 9.54 11.80
CA GLU A 84 -9.56 10.42 12.96
C GLU A 84 -9.18 11.86 12.65
N ILE A 85 -8.09 12.04 11.90
CA ILE A 85 -7.66 13.34 11.41
C ILE A 85 -8.73 13.95 10.49
N SER A 86 -9.34 13.17 9.59
CA SER A 86 -10.40 13.69 8.70
C SER A 86 -11.68 14.06 9.43
N LYS A 87 -12.07 13.31 10.48
CA LYS A 87 -13.18 13.70 11.37
C LYS A 87 -12.94 15.06 12.03
N ASN A 88 -11.68 15.42 12.25
CA ASN A 88 -11.25 16.69 12.83
C ASN A 88 -10.71 17.69 11.79
N VAL A 89 -11.13 17.59 10.52
CA VAL A 89 -10.64 18.45 9.42
C VAL A 89 -10.75 19.95 9.70
N LYS A 90 -11.68 20.38 10.57
CA LYS A 90 -11.80 21.78 11.01
C LYS A 90 -10.50 22.31 11.64
N MET A 91 -9.81 21.47 12.41
CA MET A 91 -8.54 21.83 13.05
C MET A 91 -7.44 22.05 12.00
N ILE A 92 -7.36 21.15 11.02
CA ILE A 92 -6.43 21.30 9.90
C ILE A 92 -6.73 22.58 9.11
N ARG A 93 -8.00 22.81 8.76
CA ARG A 93 -8.42 24.04 8.06
C ARG A 93 -8.02 25.31 8.80
N LYS A 94 -8.02 25.29 10.14
CA LYS A 94 -7.53 26.41 10.96
C LYS A 94 -6.05 26.68 10.69
N TRP A 95 -5.21 25.66 10.60
CA TRP A 95 -3.78 25.82 10.29
C TRP A 95 -3.57 26.29 8.84
N CYS A 96 -4.28 25.70 7.88
CA CYS A 96 -4.19 26.11 6.47
C CYS A 96 -4.62 27.57 6.27
N LYS A 97 -5.67 28.03 6.98
CA LYS A 97 -6.08 29.44 6.98
C LYS A 97 -5.05 30.40 7.58
N LYS A 98 -4.17 29.92 8.47
CA LYS A 98 -3.02 30.66 8.98
C LYS A 98 -1.83 30.67 8.01
N GLY A 99 -1.94 30.00 6.86
CA GLY A 99 -0.85 29.86 5.90
C GLY A 99 0.11 28.69 6.19
N VAL A 100 -0.22 27.81 7.14
CA VAL A 100 0.63 26.66 7.48
C VAL A 100 0.46 25.56 6.42
N SER A 101 1.55 25.16 5.78
CA SER A 101 1.56 24.02 4.85
C SER A 101 1.36 22.72 5.62
N THR A 102 0.35 21.92 5.27
CA THR A 102 0.08 20.65 5.95
C THR A 102 0.20 19.48 4.96
N LYS A 103 1.07 18.53 5.28
CA LYS A 103 1.40 17.36 4.46
C LYS A 103 1.17 16.10 5.27
N ILE A 104 0.41 15.15 4.71
CA ILE A 104 0.04 13.90 5.38
C ILE A 104 0.49 12.72 4.53
N MET A 105 1.27 11.81 5.13
CA MET A 105 1.62 10.52 4.57
C MET A 105 0.95 9.42 5.39
N ALA A 106 0.22 8.55 4.73
CA ALA A 106 -0.42 7.41 5.40
C ALA A 106 -0.58 6.23 4.44
N PRO A 107 -0.61 4.98 4.95
CA PRO A 107 -1.16 3.89 4.18
C PRO A 107 -2.65 4.15 3.98
N ILE A 108 -2.99 4.44 2.72
CA ILE A 108 -4.37 4.62 2.29
C ILE A 108 -4.94 3.23 2.08
N ASN A 109 -6.16 3.00 2.58
CA ASN A 109 -6.91 1.76 2.47
C ASN A 109 -8.42 1.96 2.29
N TYR A 110 -9.17 0.88 2.03
CA TYR A 110 -10.63 0.94 1.89
C TYR A 110 -11.30 1.68 3.03
N GLU A 111 -10.79 1.46 4.25
CA GLU A 111 -11.39 1.96 5.47
C GLU A 111 -11.20 3.47 5.61
N ASN A 112 -10.15 4.04 5.02
CA ASN A 112 -9.84 5.47 5.08
C ASN A 112 -9.95 6.23 3.75
N LEU A 113 -10.33 5.56 2.67
CA LEU A 113 -10.51 6.18 1.35
C LEU A 113 -11.47 7.39 1.38
N LYS A 114 -12.51 7.34 2.23
CA LYS A 114 -13.46 8.46 2.39
C LYS A 114 -12.86 9.68 3.11
N ALA A 115 -11.77 9.51 3.85
CA ALA A 115 -11.05 10.61 4.51
C ALA A 115 -10.32 11.48 3.49
N ILE A 116 -9.83 10.90 2.40
CA ILE A 116 -8.92 11.57 1.47
C ILE A 116 -9.55 12.80 0.82
N PRO A 117 -10.77 12.75 0.22
CA PRO A 117 -11.36 13.95 -0.39
C PRO A 117 -11.57 15.09 0.61
N GLN A 118 -11.89 14.76 1.88
CA GLN A 118 -12.07 15.77 2.92
C GLN A 118 -10.76 16.47 3.25
N LEU A 119 -9.67 15.71 3.36
CA LEU A 119 -8.34 16.23 3.68
C LEU A 119 -7.70 17.01 2.53
N LEU A 120 -7.89 16.55 1.28
CA LEU A 120 -7.39 17.22 0.09
C LEU A 120 -7.98 18.63 -0.13
N THR A 121 -9.06 18.99 0.56
CA THR A 121 -9.60 20.37 0.51
C THR A 121 -8.65 21.44 1.07
N CYS A 122 -7.65 21.05 1.85
CA CYS A 122 -6.73 22.00 2.50
C CYS A 122 -5.32 21.45 2.77
N THR A 123 -5.05 20.17 2.45
CA THR A 123 -3.76 19.51 2.71
C THR A 123 -3.31 18.70 1.51
N GLU A 124 -2.03 18.38 1.47
CA GLU A 124 -1.52 17.35 0.58
C GLU A 124 -1.54 16.00 1.31
N VAL A 125 -2.09 14.96 0.67
CA VAL A 125 -2.11 13.59 1.21
C VAL A 125 -1.45 12.65 0.24
N ARG A 126 -0.46 11.87 0.69
CA ARG A 126 0.25 10.86 -0.11
C ARG A 126 0.15 9.48 0.51
N HIS A 127 0.01 8.47 -0.35
CA HIS A 127 0.07 7.07 0.08
C HIS A 127 1.51 6.67 0.40
N ILE A 128 1.72 6.00 1.52
CA ILE A 128 2.97 5.30 1.84
C ILE A 128 2.66 3.85 2.24
N PRO A 129 3.58 2.88 2.01
CA PRO A 129 3.43 1.51 2.50
C PRO A 129 3.22 1.44 4.01
N VAL A 130 2.72 0.31 4.52
CA VAL A 130 2.68 0.05 5.96
C VAL A 130 4.09 -0.09 6.54
N GLY A 131 4.25 0.21 7.84
CA GLY A 131 5.51 -0.02 8.58
C GLY A 131 6.29 1.24 8.96
N TYR A 132 5.90 2.41 8.45
CA TYR A 132 6.47 3.67 8.92
C TYR A 132 6.03 4.00 10.35
N ARG A 133 6.97 4.50 11.14
CA ARG A 133 6.69 4.98 12.49
C ARG A 133 5.86 6.27 12.40
N GLU A 134 4.73 6.30 13.10
CA GLU A 134 3.91 7.50 13.16
C GLU A 134 4.75 8.66 13.71
N THR A 135 4.80 9.74 12.96
CA THR A 135 5.71 10.86 13.20
C THR A 135 5.02 12.16 12.83
N THR A 136 5.13 13.19 13.66
CA THR A 136 4.70 14.56 13.32
C THR A 136 5.89 15.49 13.46
N ILE A 137 6.19 16.27 12.42
CA ILE A 137 7.22 17.32 12.43
C ILE A 137 6.52 18.66 12.28
N ILE A 138 6.85 19.60 13.15
CA ILE A 138 6.27 20.95 13.20
C ILE A 138 7.38 21.97 12.97
N ASP A 139 7.24 22.78 11.92
CA ASP A 139 8.14 23.85 11.48
C ASP A 139 9.60 23.43 11.28
N GLY A 140 9.88 22.11 11.19
CA GLY A 140 11.24 21.57 11.19
C GLY A 140 11.99 21.78 12.52
N LYS A 141 11.28 22.04 13.61
CA LYS A 141 11.86 22.38 14.93
C LYS A 141 11.41 21.48 16.07
N LYS A 142 10.27 20.81 15.90
CA LYS A 142 9.68 19.94 16.92
C LYS A 142 9.26 18.64 16.25
N LEU A 143 9.50 17.52 16.91
CA LEU A 143 9.13 16.20 16.40
C LEU A 143 8.46 15.37 17.49
N PHE A 144 7.37 14.72 17.11
CA PHE A 144 6.66 13.72 17.91
C PHE A 144 6.73 12.38 17.18
N GLN A 145 7.05 11.31 17.89
CA GLN A 145 6.98 9.93 17.41
C GLN A 145 6.11 9.10 18.35
N PHE A 146 5.21 8.32 17.77
CA PHE A 146 4.24 7.54 18.53
C PHE A 146 4.62 6.06 18.50
N ASN A 147 4.66 5.42 19.66
CA ASN A 147 5.09 4.03 19.80
C ASN A 147 3.91 3.05 19.75
N LYS A 148 3.84 2.26 18.67
CA LYS A 148 2.95 1.11 18.37
C LYS A 148 1.41 1.34 18.42
N PRO A 149 0.66 0.61 17.56
CA PRO A 149 -0.80 0.73 17.44
C PRO A 149 -1.52 0.16 18.67
N CYS A 150 -2.77 0.61 18.94
CA CYS A 150 -3.63 0.03 20.00
C CYS A 150 -3.53 -1.50 20.00
N PRO A 151 -3.49 -2.15 21.19
CA PRO A 151 -3.75 -3.58 21.30
C PRO A 151 -5.05 -3.91 20.55
N GLN A 152 -5.02 -4.91 19.68
CA GLN A 152 -6.23 -5.42 19.03
C GLN A 152 -7.14 -6.03 20.12
N GLY A 153 -8.42 -5.62 20.17
CA GLY A 153 -9.41 -6.22 21.06
C GLY A 153 -9.91 -5.35 22.23
N ILE A 154 -9.56 -4.06 22.30
CA ILE A 154 -10.14 -3.12 23.28
C ILE A 154 -11.02 -2.12 22.52
N GLU A 155 -12.34 -2.26 22.65
CA GLU A 155 -13.34 -1.38 22.02
C GLU A 155 -13.29 0.06 22.59
N ASP A 156 -12.72 0.24 23.79
CA ASP A 156 -12.55 1.53 24.50
C ASP A 156 -11.10 2.07 24.50
N CYS A 157 -10.35 1.88 23.42
CA CYS A 157 -9.06 2.56 23.25
C CYS A 157 -9.33 4.04 22.92
N GLU A 158 -9.36 4.93 23.93
CA GLU A 158 -9.52 6.39 23.74
C GLU A 158 -8.58 6.91 22.63
N LEU A 159 -9.19 7.27 21.51
CA LEU A 159 -8.91 8.28 20.47
C LEU A 159 -7.51 8.75 20.06
N LEU A 160 -6.44 8.51 20.81
CA LEU A 160 -5.05 8.59 20.40
C LEU A 160 -4.27 7.72 21.39
N ASN A 161 -3.65 6.63 20.96
CA ASN A 161 -2.74 5.87 21.83
C ASN A 161 -1.43 6.68 21.99
N LEU A 162 -1.50 7.81 22.71
CA LEU A 162 -0.37 8.70 23.02
C LEU A 162 0.41 8.23 24.24
N GLN A 163 0.34 6.94 24.52
CA GLN A 163 1.21 6.37 25.52
C GLN A 163 2.63 6.29 24.95
N ASN A 164 3.61 6.67 25.75
CA ASN A 164 5.03 6.59 25.38
C ASN A 164 5.37 7.38 24.10
N VAL A 165 4.89 8.63 24.03
CA VAL A 165 5.24 9.54 22.93
C VAL A 165 6.65 10.05 23.11
N PHE A 166 7.48 9.85 22.10
CA PHE A 166 8.79 10.43 22.03
C PHE A 166 8.67 11.86 21.47
N PHE A 167 9.13 12.85 22.23
CA PHE A 167 9.18 14.24 21.80
C PHE A 167 10.63 14.73 21.77
N THR A 168 10.99 15.49 20.74
CA THR A 168 12.30 16.11 20.68
C THR A 168 12.32 17.46 19.97
N THR A 169 13.27 18.30 20.36
CA THR A 169 13.68 19.56 19.69
C THR A 169 15.13 19.51 19.18
N ASP A 170 15.76 18.33 19.17
CA ASP A 170 17.08 18.12 18.56
C ASP A 170 16.99 18.37 17.04
N LEU A 171 17.57 19.48 16.60
CA LEU A 171 17.48 19.94 15.22
C LEU A 171 18.17 18.99 14.24
N ASP A 172 19.24 18.30 14.65
CA ASP A 172 19.96 17.39 13.77
C ASP A 172 19.17 16.10 13.57
N TYR A 173 18.61 15.54 14.65
CA TYR A 173 17.68 14.40 14.56
C TYR A 173 16.44 14.74 13.71
N ILE A 174 15.86 15.93 13.93
CA ILE A 174 14.68 16.39 13.20
C ILE A 174 15.01 16.61 11.72
N LYS A 175 16.14 17.24 11.40
CA LYS A 175 16.57 17.47 10.03
C LYS A 175 16.80 16.15 9.30
N ASN A 176 17.49 15.20 9.91
CA ASN A 176 17.73 13.89 9.33
C ASN A 176 16.42 13.13 9.10
N THR A 177 15.53 13.12 10.09
CA THR A 177 14.21 12.47 9.96
C THR A 177 13.38 13.14 8.87
N LYS A 178 13.34 14.47 8.84
CA LYS A 178 12.63 15.25 7.82
C LYS A 178 13.15 14.92 6.42
N ASN A 179 14.46 14.92 6.21
CA ASN A 179 15.06 14.61 4.91
C ASN A 179 14.66 13.21 4.42
N ASN A 180 14.75 12.19 5.29
CA ASN A 180 14.31 10.83 4.94
C ASN A 180 12.83 10.77 4.55
N LEU A 181 11.97 11.48 5.29
CA LEU A 181 10.54 11.55 4.99
C LEU A 181 10.24 12.34 3.71
N PHE A 182 11.01 13.39 3.41
CA PHE A 182 10.86 14.15 2.17
C PHE A 182 11.36 13.38 0.94
N GLU A 183 12.40 12.56 1.07
CA GLU A 183 12.78 11.65 -0.02
C GLU A 183 11.66 10.67 -0.37
N ILE A 184 10.89 10.21 0.63
CA ILE A 184 9.71 9.37 0.40
C ILE A 184 8.58 10.20 -0.18
N TRP A 185 8.33 11.39 0.37
CA TRP A 185 7.35 12.33 -0.12
C TRP A 185 7.53 12.56 -1.61
N ASP A 186 8.72 12.98 -2.05
CA ASP A 186 9.03 13.34 -3.44
C ASP A 186 8.91 12.16 -4.41
N LYS A 187 9.11 10.93 -3.92
CA LYS A 187 8.93 9.70 -4.71
C LYS A 187 7.46 9.28 -4.82
N THR A 188 6.64 9.59 -3.81
CA THR A 188 5.22 9.24 -3.75
C THR A 188 4.33 10.30 -4.40
N HIS A 189 3.17 9.87 -4.89
CA HIS A 189 2.23 10.75 -5.60
C HIS A 189 0.96 10.97 -4.78
N THR A 190 0.35 12.14 -4.95
CA THR A 190 -1.01 12.38 -4.47
C THR A 190 -1.93 11.40 -5.18
N PRO A 191 -2.71 10.60 -4.44
CA PRO A 191 -3.65 9.67 -5.05
C PRO A 191 -4.62 10.43 -5.97
N PRO A 192 -4.88 9.94 -7.19
CA PRO A 192 -5.76 10.63 -8.11
C PRO A 192 -7.18 10.73 -7.53
N THR A 193 -7.67 11.96 -7.40
CA THR A 193 -9.01 12.26 -6.87
C THR A 193 -10.09 11.59 -7.70
N GLN A 194 -9.93 11.50 -9.02
CA GLN A 194 -10.87 10.80 -9.90
C GLN A 194 -10.99 9.32 -9.52
N GLY A 195 -9.87 8.60 -9.36
CA GLY A 195 -9.88 7.18 -8.95
C GLY A 195 -10.53 6.98 -7.58
N ILE A 196 -10.21 7.85 -6.61
CA ILE A 196 -10.85 7.81 -5.28
C ILE A 196 -12.34 8.12 -5.38
N GLU A 197 -12.73 9.13 -6.15
CA GLU A 197 -14.13 9.51 -6.34
C GLU A 197 -14.91 8.41 -7.03
N PHE A 198 -14.37 7.69 -8.01
CA PHE A 198 -15.01 6.51 -8.59
C PHE A 198 -15.24 5.42 -7.53
N ILE A 199 -14.21 5.10 -6.73
CA ILE A 199 -14.30 4.11 -5.64
C ILE A 199 -15.33 4.53 -4.56
N VAL A 200 -15.44 5.83 -4.28
CA VAL A 200 -16.35 6.37 -3.24
C VAL A 200 -17.77 6.59 -3.78
N LYS A 201 -17.95 7.15 -4.99
CA LYS A 201 -19.23 7.48 -5.63
C LYS A 201 -19.94 6.28 -6.23
N GLY A 202 -19.23 5.22 -6.61
CA GLY A 202 -19.83 3.91 -6.95
C GLY A 202 -20.67 3.30 -5.82
N ARG A 203 -20.74 3.96 -4.65
CA ARG A 203 -21.56 3.58 -3.48
C ARG A 203 -22.82 4.45 -3.30
N SER A 204 -22.99 5.53 -4.07
CA SER A 204 -24.12 6.46 -3.91
C SER A 204 -25.34 6.11 -4.75
N SER A 205 -25.21 5.25 -5.76
CA SER A 205 -26.40 4.66 -6.39
C SER A 205 -26.85 3.50 -5.53
N ASN A 206 -28.05 3.60 -4.94
CA ASN A 206 -28.77 2.49 -4.32
C ASN A 206 -29.13 1.36 -5.30
N ASN A 207 -28.62 1.39 -6.54
CA ASN A 207 -28.67 0.26 -7.44
C ASN A 207 -27.49 -0.67 -7.11
N SER A 208 -27.83 -1.74 -6.40
CA SER A 208 -26.97 -2.82 -5.90
C SER A 208 -26.24 -3.66 -6.97
N ASP A 209 -26.12 -3.20 -8.22
CA ASP A 209 -25.95 -4.13 -9.34
C ASP A 209 -24.59 -4.12 -10.09
N SER A 210 -23.59 -3.32 -9.72
CA SER A 210 -22.21 -3.61 -10.18
C SER A 210 -21.14 -2.94 -9.33
N ILE A 211 -20.52 -3.71 -8.43
CA ILE A 211 -19.23 -3.33 -7.88
C ILE A 211 -18.19 -3.53 -9.00
N GLN A 212 -17.58 -2.42 -9.44
CA GLN A 212 -16.61 -2.22 -10.53
C GLN A 212 -15.25 -2.94 -10.36
N HIS A 213 -15.22 -4.06 -9.63
CA HIS A 213 -13.98 -4.75 -9.24
C HIS A 213 -13.18 -5.32 -10.42
N HIS A 214 -13.81 -5.43 -11.59
CA HIS A 214 -13.24 -5.95 -12.82
C HIS A 214 -13.04 -4.90 -13.91
N SER A 215 -13.11 -3.60 -13.60
CA SER A 215 -12.85 -2.53 -14.59
C SER A 215 -11.50 -2.74 -15.30
N VAL A 216 -10.48 -3.19 -14.58
CA VAL A 216 -9.16 -3.49 -15.13
C VAL A 216 -9.21 -4.68 -16.09
N LEU A 217 -10.02 -5.71 -15.81
CA LEU A 217 -10.19 -6.85 -16.73
C LEU A 217 -11.04 -6.48 -17.95
N GLU A 218 -12.10 -5.70 -17.76
CA GLU A 218 -12.98 -5.20 -18.82
C GLU A 218 -12.21 -4.33 -19.83
N LYS A 219 -11.20 -3.58 -19.35
CA LYS A 219 -10.29 -2.79 -20.21
C LYS A 219 -9.38 -3.65 -21.09
N ARG A 220 -9.27 -4.97 -20.88
CA ARG A 220 -8.37 -5.83 -21.67
C ARG A 220 -9.04 -6.26 -22.97
N GLY A 221 -8.45 -5.93 -24.10
CA GLY A 221 -8.94 -6.27 -25.45
C GLY A 221 -8.92 -7.76 -25.79
N TYR A 222 -8.43 -8.62 -24.89
CA TYR A 222 -8.44 -10.08 -25.07
C TYR A 222 -9.77 -10.74 -24.69
N ASN A 223 -10.68 -10.00 -24.05
CA ASN A 223 -11.96 -10.53 -23.62
C ASN A 223 -13.03 -10.30 -24.69
N ILE A 224 -13.55 -11.37 -25.30
CA ILE A 224 -14.57 -11.28 -26.35
C ILE A 224 -15.97 -11.23 -25.75
N GLU A 225 -16.26 -12.12 -24.80
CA GLU A 225 -17.56 -12.23 -24.15
C GLU A 225 -17.41 -12.38 -22.64
N LEU A 226 -16.86 -11.36 -22.00
CA LEU A 226 -16.72 -11.35 -20.55
C LEU A 226 -18.11 -11.26 -19.90
N LYS A 227 -18.55 -12.35 -19.28
CA LYS A 227 -19.84 -12.42 -18.57
C LYS A 227 -19.58 -12.60 -17.09
N HIS A 228 -19.76 -11.53 -16.33
CA HIS A 228 -19.71 -11.57 -14.87
C HIS A 228 -21.00 -12.15 -14.31
N HIS A 229 -20.88 -13.13 -13.41
CA HIS A 229 -22.00 -13.49 -12.55
C HIS A 229 -22.09 -12.44 -11.43
N LYS A 230 -23.31 -12.06 -11.03
CA LYS A 230 -23.52 -10.99 -10.04
C LYS A 230 -22.67 -11.22 -8.79
N ILE A 231 -21.81 -10.25 -8.48
CA ILE A 231 -20.95 -10.25 -7.30
C ILE A 231 -21.84 -10.27 -6.05
N GLY A 232 -21.50 -11.11 -5.06
CA GLY A 232 -22.25 -11.23 -3.81
C GLY A 232 -23.29 -12.36 -3.77
N ILE A 233 -23.58 -13.01 -4.91
CA ILE A 233 -24.36 -14.26 -4.91
C ILE A 233 -23.52 -15.42 -4.35
N LEU A 234 -22.22 -15.44 -4.70
CA LEU A 234 -21.31 -16.49 -4.26
C LEU A 234 -20.66 -16.11 -2.93
N SER A 235 -20.63 -17.06 -2.00
CA SER A 235 -19.86 -16.94 -0.76
C SER A 235 -18.42 -17.42 -0.97
N LYS A 236 -17.53 -17.04 -0.03
CA LYS A 236 -16.16 -17.57 0.03
C LYS A 236 -16.15 -19.11 0.06
N LYS A 237 -17.13 -19.72 0.73
CA LYS A 237 -17.27 -21.17 0.85
C LYS A 237 -17.61 -21.83 -0.48
N ASP A 238 -18.43 -21.19 -1.32
CA ASP A 238 -18.81 -21.74 -2.63
C ASP A 238 -17.61 -21.80 -3.58
N VAL A 239 -16.81 -20.72 -3.61
CA VAL A 239 -15.57 -20.67 -4.38
C VAL A 239 -14.59 -21.74 -3.93
N LEU A 240 -14.36 -21.88 -2.62
CA LEU A 240 -13.48 -22.92 -2.08
C LEU A 240 -13.99 -24.33 -2.37
N THR A 241 -15.31 -24.53 -2.32
CA THR A 241 -15.94 -25.82 -2.67
C THR A 241 -15.69 -26.16 -4.13
N LYS A 242 -15.84 -25.18 -5.04
CA LYS A 242 -15.53 -25.35 -6.46
C LYS A 242 -14.05 -25.64 -6.69
N ILE A 243 -13.13 -24.89 -6.07
CA ILE A 243 -11.68 -25.13 -6.15
C ILE A 243 -11.36 -26.57 -5.73
N ASN A 244 -11.90 -27.02 -4.58
CA ASN A 244 -11.66 -28.38 -4.08
C ASN A 244 -12.23 -29.46 -5.00
N LYS A 245 -13.40 -29.23 -5.60
CA LYS A 245 -13.98 -30.15 -6.60
C LYS A 245 -13.07 -30.28 -7.81
N GLU A 246 -12.62 -29.16 -8.38
CA GLU A 246 -11.77 -29.16 -9.56
C GLU A 246 -10.37 -29.73 -9.29
N ARG A 247 -9.81 -29.54 -8.08
CA ARG A 247 -8.59 -30.22 -7.63
C ARG A 247 -8.76 -31.74 -7.63
N LYS A 248 -9.87 -32.25 -7.07
CA LYS A 248 -10.17 -33.70 -7.08
C LYS A 248 -10.29 -34.26 -8.50
N ILE A 249 -10.91 -33.51 -9.43
CA ILE A 249 -11.00 -33.91 -10.84
C ILE A 249 -9.61 -33.97 -11.47
N THR A 250 -8.78 -32.95 -11.23
CA THR A 250 -7.40 -32.88 -11.77
C THR A 250 -6.56 -34.07 -11.32
N LEU A 251 -6.65 -34.44 -10.03
CA LEU A 251 -5.96 -35.61 -9.49
C LEU A 251 -6.40 -36.92 -10.16
N LYS A 252 -7.71 -37.11 -10.39
CA LYS A 252 -8.25 -38.28 -11.10
C LYS A 252 -7.84 -38.33 -12.58
N GLN A 253 -7.50 -37.18 -13.16
CA GLN A 253 -7.09 -37.03 -14.56
C GLN A 253 -5.57 -36.97 -14.73
N LYS A 254 -4.78 -37.10 -13.65
CA LYS A 254 -3.32 -37.04 -13.70
C LYS A 254 -2.77 -38.08 -14.68
N GLY A 255 -1.95 -37.64 -15.63
CA GLY A 255 -1.37 -38.48 -16.69
C GLY A 255 -2.27 -38.69 -17.92
N LYS A 256 -3.52 -38.23 -17.93
CA LYS A 256 -4.40 -38.30 -19.10
C LYS A 256 -4.32 -37.00 -19.89
N LYS A 257 -4.31 -37.08 -21.22
CA LYS A 257 -4.51 -35.91 -22.08
C LYS A 257 -5.96 -35.46 -21.93
N THR A 258 -6.18 -34.28 -21.35
CA THR A 258 -7.51 -33.68 -21.21
C THR A 258 -7.61 -32.43 -22.04
N GLU A 259 -8.74 -32.25 -22.71
CA GLU A 259 -9.05 -31.01 -23.42
C GLU A 259 -9.27 -29.84 -22.46
N THR A 260 -9.77 -30.13 -21.26
CA THR A 260 -9.91 -29.15 -20.17
C THR A 260 -8.61 -29.02 -19.40
N ARG A 261 -8.12 -27.79 -19.26
CA ARG A 261 -6.98 -27.45 -18.39
C ARG A 261 -7.47 -26.66 -17.18
N ARG A 262 -6.85 -26.89 -16.03
CA ARG A 262 -7.21 -26.24 -14.76
C ARG A 262 -5.99 -25.55 -14.18
N TYR A 263 -6.16 -24.32 -13.75
CA TYR A 263 -5.12 -23.53 -13.10
C TYR A 263 -5.66 -23.13 -11.73
N PHE A 264 -4.91 -23.43 -10.69
CA PHE A 264 -5.20 -23.10 -9.30
C PHE A 264 -4.14 -22.14 -8.81
N GLY A 265 -4.50 -21.21 -7.96
CA GLY A 265 -3.52 -20.38 -7.28
C GLY A 265 -3.97 -18.94 -7.17
N GLN A 266 -2.99 -18.04 -7.19
CA GLN A 266 -3.16 -16.64 -6.87
C GLN A 266 -2.81 -15.77 -8.07
N ARG A 267 -3.49 -14.64 -8.16
CA ARG A 267 -3.19 -13.64 -9.18
C ARG A 267 -3.43 -12.25 -8.65
N ALA A 268 -2.76 -11.28 -9.24
CA ALA A 268 -3.03 -9.88 -8.97
C ALA A 268 -3.00 -9.10 -10.28
N PHE A 269 -3.80 -8.04 -10.35
CA PHE A 269 -3.78 -7.09 -11.46
C PHE A 269 -3.65 -5.69 -10.93
N GLY A 270 -2.90 -4.85 -11.64
CA GLY A 270 -2.74 -3.44 -11.32
C GLY A 270 -2.65 -2.59 -12.56
N LEU A 271 -3.42 -1.51 -12.61
CA LEU A 271 -3.26 -0.42 -13.57
C LEU A 271 -2.17 0.53 -13.07
N ILE A 272 -1.09 0.63 -13.84
CA ILE A 272 0.05 1.49 -13.57
C ILE A 272 -0.04 2.74 -14.44
N THR A 273 -0.09 3.90 -13.79
CA THR A 273 -0.03 5.21 -14.46
C THR A 273 1.30 5.86 -14.12
N LEU A 274 2.14 6.10 -15.12
CA LEU A 274 3.45 6.71 -14.94
C LEU A 274 3.43 8.21 -15.24
N PRO A 275 4.29 9.01 -14.60
CA PRO A 275 4.44 10.42 -14.95
C PRO A 275 4.89 10.59 -16.41
N LYS A 276 4.44 11.67 -17.06
CA LYS A 276 4.68 11.92 -18.50
C LYS A 276 6.16 11.98 -18.92
N ASN A 277 7.07 12.25 -17.98
CA ASN A 277 8.50 12.27 -18.24
C ASN A 277 9.12 10.86 -18.34
N PHE A 278 8.38 9.81 -17.98
CA PHE A 278 8.80 8.43 -18.23
C PHE A 278 8.49 8.09 -19.70
N SER A 279 9.47 7.53 -20.40
CA SER A 279 9.30 7.02 -21.77
C SER A 279 8.60 5.66 -21.80
N LEU A 280 7.58 5.49 -20.95
CA LEU A 280 6.80 4.27 -20.79
C LEU A 280 5.31 4.60 -20.85
N PRO A 281 4.49 3.78 -21.53
CA PRO A 281 3.05 3.99 -21.53
C PRO A 281 2.45 3.63 -20.17
N ASN A 282 1.20 4.06 -19.95
CA ASN A 282 0.37 3.41 -18.94
C ASN A 282 0.27 1.92 -19.26
N MET A 283 0.09 1.07 -18.25
CA MET A 283 0.07 -0.37 -18.47
C MET A 283 -0.77 -1.10 -17.43
N ILE A 284 -1.36 -2.22 -17.83
CA ILE A 284 -1.94 -3.19 -16.89
C ILE A 284 -0.92 -4.31 -16.72
N ILE A 285 -0.56 -4.60 -15.47
CA ILE A 285 0.32 -5.71 -15.13
C ILE A 285 -0.50 -6.76 -14.40
N GLY A 286 -0.58 -7.96 -14.97
CA GLY A 286 -1.13 -9.16 -14.35
C GLY A 286 -0.03 -10.09 -13.87
N ILE A 287 -0.04 -10.45 -12.60
CA ILE A 287 0.91 -11.38 -11.95
C ILE A 287 0.17 -12.65 -11.58
N PHE A 288 0.79 -13.81 -11.82
CA PHE A 288 0.17 -15.11 -11.62
C PHE A 288 1.16 -16.07 -10.97
N GLN A 289 0.70 -16.73 -9.89
CA GLN A 289 1.41 -17.81 -9.23
C GLN A 289 0.46 -19.00 -9.16
N ASP A 290 0.74 -20.00 -9.99
CA ASP A 290 -0.02 -21.23 -10.01
C ASP A 290 0.46 -22.20 -8.93
N ASP A 291 -0.44 -23.04 -8.43
CA ASP A 291 -0.12 -24.14 -7.53
C ASP A 291 0.48 -25.34 -8.28
N GLU A 292 1.15 -26.25 -7.56
CA GLU A 292 1.68 -27.52 -8.09
C GLU A 292 0.63 -28.43 -8.73
N LEU A 293 -0.64 -28.34 -8.29
CA LEU A 293 -1.74 -29.11 -8.86
C LEU A 293 -2.28 -28.53 -10.18
N SER A 294 -1.83 -27.35 -10.59
CA SER A 294 -2.23 -26.72 -11.83
C SER A 294 -1.70 -27.49 -13.04
N ALA A 295 -2.35 -27.31 -14.19
CA ALA A 295 -1.86 -27.80 -15.47
C ALA A 295 -0.46 -27.26 -15.84
N THR A 296 -0.02 -26.21 -15.15
CA THR A 296 1.27 -25.51 -15.26
C THR A 296 2.30 -25.93 -14.22
N ARG A 297 1.92 -26.75 -13.22
CA ARG A 297 2.82 -27.28 -12.17
C ARG A 297 3.64 -26.21 -11.45
N GLY A 298 2.99 -25.30 -10.73
CA GLY A 298 3.71 -24.31 -9.92
C GLY A 298 4.25 -23.11 -10.71
N GLN A 299 3.82 -22.91 -11.96
CA GLN A 299 4.38 -21.86 -12.81
C GLN A 299 4.10 -20.46 -12.27
N LYS A 300 5.11 -19.59 -12.41
CA LYS A 300 5.05 -18.16 -12.16
C LYS A 300 5.09 -17.43 -13.49
N TYR A 301 4.16 -16.52 -13.72
CA TYR A 301 4.15 -15.73 -14.94
C TYR A 301 3.58 -14.33 -14.74
N MET A 302 3.89 -13.45 -15.68
CA MET A 302 3.43 -12.07 -15.74
C MET A 302 2.97 -11.75 -17.16
N ILE A 303 1.89 -10.98 -17.25
CA ILE A 303 1.37 -10.45 -18.50
C ILE A 303 1.34 -8.93 -18.40
N ILE A 304 1.81 -8.25 -19.43
CA ILE A 304 1.80 -6.79 -19.51
C ILE A 304 0.96 -6.38 -20.71
N ASP A 305 -0.04 -5.55 -20.45
CA ASP A 305 -0.89 -4.95 -21.46
C ASP A 305 -0.64 -3.43 -21.52
N ILE A 306 -0.69 -2.85 -22.73
CA ILE A 306 -0.55 -1.40 -22.95
C ILE A 306 -1.75 -0.87 -23.75
N PRO A 307 -2.06 0.45 -23.66
CA PRO A 307 -3.11 1.07 -24.44
C PRO A 307 -2.92 0.85 -25.94
N GLN A 308 -4.01 0.51 -26.63
CA GLN A 308 -4.04 0.46 -28.07
C GLN A 308 -4.15 1.89 -28.62
N GLU A 309 -3.16 2.34 -29.39
CA GLU A 309 -3.08 3.73 -29.89
C GLU A 309 -4.25 4.12 -30.81
N SER A 310 -4.97 3.14 -31.39
CA SER A 310 -5.98 3.35 -32.43
C SER A 310 -7.43 3.34 -31.95
N THR A 311 -7.72 3.10 -30.67
CA THR A 311 -9.10 2.98 -30.18
C THR A 311 -9.45 4.11 -29.21
N SER A 312 -10.65 4.67 -29.35
CA SER A 312 -11.21 5.66 -28.41
C SER A 312 -11.47 5.08 -27.02
N ASP A 313 -11.47 3.74 -26.90
CA ASP A 313 -12.15 3.03 -25.83
C ASP A 313 -11.22 2.66 -24.65
N ASN A 314 -10.03 3.27 -24.56
CA ASN A 314 -9.04 2.98 -23.51
C ASN A 314 -8.76 1.47 -23.35
N THR A 315 -8.79 0.72 -24.46
CA THR A 315 -8.55 -0.72 -24.47
C THR A 315 -7.06 -1.01 -24.34
N TYR A 316 -6.71 -1.96 -23.49
CA TYR A 316 -5.34 -2.44 -23.28
C TYR A 316 -5.17 -3.78 -23.96
N ILE A 317 -4.12 -3.91 -24.77
CA ILE A 317 -3.79 -5.13 -25.48
C ILE A 317 -2.56 -5.80 -24.87
N PRO A 318 -2.54 -7.13 -24.74
CA PRO A 318 -1.38 -7.84 -24.22
C PRO A 318 -0.21 -7.70 -25.19
N VAL A 319 0.96 -7.29 -24.67
CA VAL A 319 2.17 -7.07 -25.49
C VAL A 319 3.40 -7.81 -24.99
N ALA A 320 3.44 -8.26 -23.73
CA ALA A 320 4.55 -9.07 -23.22
C ALA A 320 4.05 -10.18 -22.29
N TYR A 321 4.65 -11.37 -22.43
CA TYR A 321 4.40 -12.54 -21.59
C TYR A 321 5.71 -13.05 -20.99
N ILE A 322 5.82 -13.06 -19.67
CA ILE A 322 7.01 -13.51 -18.95
C ILE A 322 6.66 -14.73 -18.13
N GLN A 323 7.48 -15.79 -18.17
CA GLN A 323 7.24 -17.00 -17.39
C GLN A 323 8.53 -17.67 -16.94
N ASN A 324 8.47 -18.43 -15.84
CA ASN A 324 9.62 -19.17 -15.32
C ASN A 324 9.81 -20.59 -15.89
N SER A 325 8.91 -21.05 -16.77
CA SER A 325 8.94 -22.39 -17.36
C SER A 325 8.58 -22.36 -18.84
N SER A 326 9.24 -23.21 -19.64
CA SER A 326 9.00 -23.36 -21.08
C SER A 326 7.87 -24.34 -21.43
N GLU A 327 7.40 -25.15 -20.47
CA GLU A 327 6.48 -26.29 -20.71
C GLU A 327 5.21 -25.91 -21.49
N LEU A 328 4.74 -24.67 -21.32
CA LEU A 328 3.50 -24.18 -21.92
C LEU A 328 3.69 -23.07 -22.94
N LEU A 329 4.93 -22.76 -23.32
CA LEU A 329 5.24 -21.68 -24.24
C LEU A 329 4.58 -21.88 -25.61
N GLU A 330 4.72 -23.06 -26.21
CA GLU A 330 4.14 -23.33 -27.53
C GLU A 330 2.61 -23.33 -27.51
N PHE A 331 2.01 -23.89 -26.46
CA PHE A 331 0.57 -23.86 -26.28
C PHE A 331 0.07 -22.41 -26.19
N ARG A 332 0.73 -21.56 -25.38
CA ARG A 332 0.37 -20.15 -25.24
C ARG A 332 0.56 -19.36 -26.53
N ARG A 333 1.64 -19.58 -27.28
CA ARG A 333 1.83 -18.97 -28.61
C ARG A 333 0.70 -19.31 -29.56
N LYS A 334 0.31 -20.59 -29.63
CA LYS A 334 -0.84 -21.02 -30.44
C LYS A 334 -2.14 -20.36 -29.97
N CYS A 335 -2.31 -20.22 -28.66
CA CYS A 335 -3.51 -19.60 -28.10
C CYS A 335 -3.62 -18.10 -28.34
N LEU A 336 -2.51 -17.43 -28.65
CA LEU A 336 -2.42 -15.98 -28.72
C LEU A 336 -1.88 -15.50 -30.07
N VAL A 337 -1.87 -16.36 -31.10
CA VAL A 337 -1.17 -16.15 -32.38
C VAL A 337 -1.56 -14.85 -33.09
N ASP A 338 -2.82 -14.43 -32.95
CA ASP A 338 -3.34 -13.21 -33.58
C ASP A 338 -3.09 -11.94 -32.76
N LEU A 339 -2.33 -12.03 -31.66
CA LEU A 339 -2.06 -10.92 -30.76
C LEU A 339 -0.56 -10.57 -30.75
N PRO A 340 -0.21 -9.28 -30.51
CA PRO A 340 1.20 -8.86 -30.45
C PRO A 340 2.03 -9.67 -29.45
N ILE A 341 1.43 -10.09 -28.33
CA ILE A 341 2.07 -10.90 -27.31
C ILE A 341 2.61 -12.26 -27.80
N ALA A 342 2.08 -12.83 -28.90
CA ALA A 342 2.57 -14.10 -29.47
C ALA A 342 4.07 -14.07 -29.77
N ASN A 343 4.52 -12.91 -30.27
CA ASN A 343 5.89 -12.68 -30.70
C ASN A 343 6.80 -12.23 -29.56
N ASN A 344 6.24 -12.00 -28.36
CA ASN A 344 6.94 -11.45 -27.22
C ASN A 344 6.65 -12.25 -25.94
N MET A 345 6.92 -13.56 -26.02
CA MET A 345 6.87 -14.47 -24.89
C MET A 345 8.28 -14.90 -24.49
N GLN A 346 8.66 -14.62 -23.26
CA GLN A 346 10.01 -14.85 -22.75
C GLN A 346 9.98 -15.82 -21.59
N VAL A 347 10.91 -16.79 -21.62
CA VAL A 347 11.17 -17.68 -20.48
C VAL A 347 12.34 -17.11 -19.72
N ILE A 348 12.10 -16.67 -18.50
CA ILE A 348 13.08 -16.05 -17.62
C ILE A 348 13.41 -17.02 -16.49
N LYS A 349 14.69 -17.13 -16.12
CA LYS A 349 15.10 -17.98 -14.98
C LYS A 349 14.52 -17.45 -13.66
N GLU A 350 14.30 -18.35 -12.70
CA GLU A 350 13.67 -18.00 -11.42
C GLU A 350 14.49 -17.00 -10.57
N ASP A 351 15.81 -16.94 -10.74
CA ASP A 351 16.65 -15.91 -10.10
C ASP A 351 16.44 -14.52 -10.70
N LYS A 352 15.92 -14.45 -11.93
CA LYS A 352 15.70 -13.20 -12.68
C LYS A 352 14.25 -12.72 -12.63
N PHE A 353 13.30 -13.58 -12.30
CA PHE A 353 11.89 -13.24 -12.11
C PHE A 353 11.31 -14.00 -10.91
N GLN A 354 10.92 -13.26 -9.89
CA GLN A 354 10.44 -13.81 -8.63
C GLN A 354 9.03 -13.32 -8.33
N ILE A 355 8.19 -14.22 -7.83
CA ILE A 355 6.90 -13.91 -7.23
C ILE A 355 6.90 -14.51 -5.83
N GLN A 356 6.47 -13.71 -4.85
CA GLN A 356 6.28 -14.13 -3.47
C GLN A 356 4.90 -13.71 -2.99
N VAL A 357 4.21 -14.60 -2.29
CA VAL A 357 2.93 -14.31 -1.66
C VAL A 357 3.00 -14.58 -0.17
N LYS A 358 2.55 -13.61 0.63
CA LYS A 358 2.48 -13.71 2.09
C LYS A 358 1.17 -13.10 2.59
N GLY A 359 0.23 -13.96 3.00
CA GLY A 359 -1.11 -13.52 3.41
C GLY A 359 -1.83 -12.83 2.26
N ASN A 360 -2.23 -11.57 2.46
CA ASN A 360 -2.92 -10.77 1.44
C ASN A 360 -1.95 -9.94 0.58
N THR A 361 -0.64 -10.20 0.65
CA THR A 361 0.37 -9.43 -0.06
C THR A 361 1.01 -10.28 -1.14
N MET A 362 1.09 -9.75 -2.36
CA MET A 362 1.82 -10.36 -3.47
C MET A 362 2.91 -9.40 -3.96
N PHE A 363 4.13 -9.88 -4.01
CA PHE A 363 5.27 -9.17 -4.56
C PHE A 363 5.74 -9.88 -5.83
N ALA A 364 6.03 -9.11 -6.88
CA ALA A 364 6.73 -9.62 -8.05
C ALA A 364 7.88 -8.69 -8.43
N GLY A 365 9.03 -9.25 -8.76
CA GLY A 365 10.21 -8.49 -9.16
C GLY A 365 10.97 -9.17 -10.29
N TRP A 366 11.57 -8.36 -11.15
CA TRP A 366 12.40 -8.82 -12.25
C TRP A 366 13.68 -8.00 -12.36
N THR A 367 14.77 -8.65 -12.77
CA THR A 367 16.11 -8.04 -12.81
C THR A 367 16.65 -7.87 -14.23
N ILE A 368 15.86 -8.21 -15.25
CA ILE A 368 16.21 -8.02 -16.66
C ILE A 368 15.20 -7.11 -17.34
N PRO A 369 15.59 -6.30 -18.33
CA PRO A 369 14.65 -5.49 -19.09
C PRO A 369 13.66 -6.38 -19.86
N ILE A 370 12.41 -5.94 -19.96
CA ILE A 370 11.33 -6.59 -20.70
C ILE A 370 10.94 -5.69 -21.86
N THR A 371 11.23 -6.10 -23.08
CA THR A 371 10.68 -5.46 -24.28
C THR A 371 9.16 -5.53 -24.23
N LEU A 372 8.47 -4.40 -24.36
CA LEU A 372 7.00 -4.36 -24.47
C LEU A 372 6.60 -4.25 -25.95
N THR A 373 7.24 -3.33 -26.67
CA THR A 373 7.12 -3.14 -28.12
C THR A 373 8.50 -2.71 -28.65
N PRO A 374 8.71 -2.58 -29.98
CA PRO A 374 9.94 -2.01 -30.50
C PRO A 374 10.26 -0.60 -29.96
N LYS A 375 9.24 0.12 -29.48
CA LYS A 375 9.36 1.48 -28.93
C LYS A 375 9.60 1.52 -27.42
N TYR A 376 9.15 0.51 -26.68
CA TYR A 376 9.13 0.55 -25.21
C TYR A 376 9.84 -0.65 -24.60
N ILE A 377 10.77 -0.38 -23.69
CA ILE A 377 11.47 -1.38 -22.88
C ILE A 377 11.19 -1.06 -21.42
N LEU A 378 10.54 -1.99 -20.73
CA LEU A 378 10.33 -1.91 -19.29
C LEU A 378 11.65 -2.30 -18.58
N PRO A 379 12.31 -1.39 -17.84
CA PRO A 379 13.54 -1.71 -17.12
C PRO A 379 13.28 -2.73 -16.00
N PRO A 380 14.34 -3.26 -15.36
CA PRO A 380 14.23 -3.96 -14.09
C PRO A 380 13.36 -3.18 -13.09
N ALA A 381 12.41 -3.88 -12.47
CA ALA A 381 11.42 -3.27 -11.60
C ALA A 381 10.81 -4.29 -10.65
N CYS A 382 10.02 -3.79 -9.69
CA CYS A 382 9.14 -4.63 -8.90
C CYS A 382 7.79 -3.98 -8.66
N ILE A 383 6.82 -4.82 -8.32
CA ILE A 383 5.44 -4.45 -8.05
C ILE A 383 4.99 -5.16 -6.77
N LEU A 384 4.29 -4.42 -5.91
CA LEU A 384 3.74 -4.89 -4.66
C LEU A 384 2.23 -4.67 -4.66
N PHE A 385 1.48 -5.73 -4.41
CA PHE A 385 0.04 -5.72 -4.21
C PHE A 385 -0.26 -5.96 -2.74
N GLU A 386 -0.88 -4.98 -2.08
CA GLU A 386 -1.31 -5.08 -0.68
C GLU A 386 -2.83 -5.20 -0.64
N GLY A 387 -3.33 -6.44 -0.54
CA GLY A 387 -4.75 -6.76 -0.49
C GLY A 387 -5.43 -6.24 0.79
N PHE A 388 -6.60 -5.62 0.63
CA PHE A 388 -7.35 -4.97 1.69
C PHE A 388 -8.87 -5.11 1.52
N GLY A 389 -9.62 -4.78 2.59
CA GLY A 389 -11.07 -4.81 2.59
C GLY A 389 -11.67 -6.20 2.83
N LYS A 390 -12.96 -6.35 2.53
CA LYS A 390 -13.68 -7.62 2.64
C LYS A 390 -13.41 -8.48 1.42
N VAL A 391 -13.31 -9.80 1.62
CA VAL A 391 -13.23 -10.77 0.52
C VAL A 391 -14.46 -10.67 -0.37
N LYS A 392 -14.23 -10.51 -1.67
CA LYS A 392 -15.25 -10.48 -2.72
C LYS A 392 -15.16 -11.80 -3.48
N SER A 393 -16.20 -12.60 -3.37
CA SER A 393 -16.28 -13.90 -4.03
C SER A 393 -17.11 -13.78 -5.31
N GLY A 394 -16.65 -14.41 -6.38
CA GLY A 394 -17.32 -14.31 -7.66
C GLY A 394 -16.87 -15.33 -8.68
N MET A 395 -17.54 -15.26 -9.83
CA MET A 395 -17.20 -16.03 -11.01
C MET A 395 -17.46 -15.20 -12.26
N PHE A 396 -16.62 -15.37 -13.28
CA PHE A 396 -16.93 -14.91 -14.62
C PHE A 396 -16.57 -15.97 -15.65
N THR A 397 -17.18 -15.86 -16.82
CA THR A 397 -16.78 -16.63 -18.01
C THR A 397 -16.26 -15.69 -19.08
N ASN A 398 -15.31 -16.15 -19.87
CA ASN A 398 -14.82 -15.42 -21.05
C ASN A 398 -14.57 -16.39 -22.20
N ASN A 399 -15.00 -16.01 -23.39
CA ASN A 399 -14.62 -16.71 -24.62
C ASN A 399 -13.36 -16.08 -25.21
N THR A 400 -12.49 -16.92 -25.74
CA THR A 400 -11.23 -16.53 -26.37
C THR A 400 -11.32 -16.59 -27.88
N PRO A 401 -10.42 -15.90 -28.62
CA PRO A 401 -10.38 -15.97 -30.08
C PRO A 401 -10.22 -17.39 -30.66
N ILE A 402 -9.74 -18.34 -29.85
CA ILE A 402 -9.40 -19.70 -30.26
C ILE A 402 -10.50 -20.72 -29.90
N ASN A 403 -11.77 -20.30 -29.79
CA ASN A 403 -12.91 -21.15 -29.41
C ASN A 403 -12.67 -21.92 -28.10
N ARG A 404 -12.05 -21.25 -27.13
CA ARG A 404 -11.92 -21.78 -25.76
C ARG A 404 -12.67 -20.91 -24.80
N LYS A 405 -13.38 -21.57 -23.88
CA LYS A 405 -14.11 -20.93 -22.79
C LYS A 405 -13.29 -21.01 -21.51
N TYR A 406 -13.08 -19.85 -20.91
CA TYR A 406 -12.60 -19.72 -19.54
C TYR A 406 -13.78 -19.60 -18.59
N GLU A 407 -13.78 -20.39 -17.52
CA GLU A 407 -14.63 -20.23 -16.35
C GLU A 407 -13.70 -19.98 -15.16
N ILE A 408 -13.80 -18.80 -14.54
CA ILE A 408 -12.89 -18.38 -13.48
C ILE A 408 -13.68 -18.11 -12.22
N TRP A 409 -13.34 -18.82 -11.15
CA TRP A 409 -13.87 -18.62 -9.80
C TRP A 409 -12.79 -18.05 -8.90
N TYR A 410 -13.14 -17.08 -8.07
CA TYR A 410 -12.15 -16.36 -7.28
C TYR A 410 -12.71 -15.83 -5.96
N ASN A 411 -11.81 -15.77 -4.98
CA ASN A 411 -11.93 -14.94 -3.79
C ASN A 411 -10.93 -13.80 -3.93
N SER A 412 -11.40 -12.56 -4.01
CA SER A 412 -10.58 -11.38 -4.30
C SER A 412 -10.60 -10.36 -3.17
N LEU A 413 -9.55 -9.56 -3.10
CA LEU A 413 -9.44 -8.34 -2.29
C LEU A 413 -9.12 -7.18 -3.23
N ASP A 414 -9.60 -5.97 -2.90
CA ASP A 414 -8.99 -4.76 -3.47
C ASP A 414 -7.49 -4.74 -3.11
N ALA A 415 -6.63 -4.18 -3.96
CA ALA A 415 -5.19 -4.12 -3.67
C ALA A 415 -4.61 -2.72 -3.91
N PHE A 416 -3.80 -2.23 -2.96
CA PHE A 416 -2.91 -1.11 -3.25
C PHE A 416 -1.77 -1.65 -4.08
N VAL A 417 -1.52 -0.97 -5.18
CA VAL A 417 -0.45 -1.34 -6.09
C VAL A 417 0.66 -0.33 -5.89
N THR A 418 1.83 -0.79 -5.47
CA THR A 418 3.05 0.03 -5.44
C THR A 418 3.99 -0.47 -6.51
N PHE A 419 4.37 0.40 -7.42
CA PHE A 419 5.27 0.11 -8.53
C PHE A 419 6.61 0.83 -8.34
N PHE A 420 7.69 0.05 -8.35
CA PHE A 420 9.04 0.52 -8.09
C PHE A 420 9.87 0.44 -9.36
N LEU A 421 10.48 1.57 -9.73
CA LEU A 421 11.45 1.68 -10.83
C LEU A 421 12.79 2.15 -10.25
N PRO A 422 13.67 1.22 -9.83
CA PRO A 422 14.92 1.55 -9.14
C PRO A 422 15.83 2.49 -9.93
N ASP A 423 15.98 2.25 -11.23
CA ASP A 423 16.82 3.07 -12.13
C ASP A 423 16.39 4.53 -12.18
N TYR A 424 15.10 4.78 -11.92
CA TYR A 424 14.49 6.11 -11.91
C TYR A 424 14.28 6.65 -10.49
N LYS A 425 14.71 5.91 -9.46
CA LYS A 425 14.44 6.19 -8.04
C LYS A 425 12.95 6.44 -7.77
N TYR A 426 12.07 5.79 -8.52
CA TYR A 426 10.63 6.08 -8.52
C TYR A 426 9.83 5.03 -7.76
N VAL A 427 8.85 5.49 -6.98
CA VAL A 427 7.90 4.66 -6.22
C VAL A 427 6.48 5.20 -6.42
N GLY A 428 5.77 4.65 -7.39
CA GLY A 428 4.44 5.09 -7.78
C GLY A 428 3.32 4.24 -7.21
N SER A 429 2.14 4.84 -7.03
CA SER A 429 0.90 4.10 -6.78
C SER A 429 0.22 3.73 -8.10
N GLY A 430 -0.17 2.47 -8.27
CA GLY A 430 -1.18 2.09 -9.24
C GLY A 430 -2.57 2.54 -8.78
N THR A 431 -3.46 2.79 -9.74
CA THR A 431 -4.73 3.48 -9.49
C THR A 431 -5.92 2.53 -9.33
N GLU A 432 -5.80 1.30 -9.82
CA GLU A 432 -6.82 0.25 -9.76
C GLU A 432 -6.12 -1.11 -9.62
N GLY A 433 -6.32 -1.83 -8.52
CA GLY A 433 -5.74 -3.16 -8.36
C GLY A 433 -6.55 -4.09 -7.49
N PHE A 434 -6.34 -5.39 -7.70
CA PHE A 434 -6.93 -6.45 -6.90
C PHE A 434 -5.98 -7.65 -6.79
N ILE A 435 -6.22 -8.49 -5.79
CA ILE A 435 -5.53 -9.76 -5.58
C ILE A 435 -6.57 -10.86 -5.36
N ASP A 436 -6.53 -11.89 -6.18
CA ASP A 436 -7.28 -13.12 -5.94
C ASP A 436 -6.43 -14.02 -5.04
N ILE A 437 -6.85 -14.12 -3.78
CA ILE A 437 -6.17 -14.91 -2.73
C ILE A 437 -6.33 -16.41 -2.93
N ASP A 438 -7.42 -16.81 -3.60
CA ASP A 438 -7.69 -18.17 -4.05
C ASP A 438 -8.47 -18.11 -5.36
N SER A 439 -8.04 -18.84 -6.39
CA SER A 439 -8.79 -18.94 -7.64
C SER A 439 -8.66 -20.30 -8.31
N VAL A 440 -9.65 -20.64 -9.14
CA VAL A 440 -9.56 -21.72 -10.13
C VAL A 440 -9.99 -21.20 -11.49
N TRP A 441 -9.20 -21.49 -12.51
CA TRP A 441 -9.48 -21.18 -13.90
C TRP A 441 -9.62 -22.47 -14.66
N ILE A 442 -10.78 -22.65 -15.28
CA ILE A 442 -11.11 -23.83 -16.05
C ILE A 442 -11.12 -23.40 -17.52
N ASN A 443 -10.23 -23.98 -18.31
CA ASN A 443 -10.09 -23.67 -19.72
C ASN A 443 -10.51 -24.91 -20.54
N SER A 444 -11.68 -24.86 -21.16
CA SER A 444 -12.22 -25.94 -22.00
C SER A 444 -12.34 -25.51 -23.46
N LEU A 445 -12.22 -26.47 -24.39
CA LEU A 445 -12.66 -26.27 -25.76
C LEU A 445 -14.17 -26.05 -25.78
N GLU A 446 -14.62 -25.03 -26.49
CA GLU A 446 -16.03 -24.85 -26.79
C GLU A 446 -16.40 -25.86 -27.86
N LYS A 447 -17.38 -26.73 -27.58
CA LYS A 447 -17.90 -27.64 -28.60
C LYS A 447 -18.67 -26.78 -29.58
N THR A 448 -18.18 -26.67 -30.81
CA THR A 448 -18.98 -26.18 -31.93
C THR A 448 -20.13 -27.16 -32.10
N ASN A 449 -21.34 -26.71 -31.71
CA ASN A 449 -22.58 -27.46 -31.93
C ASN A 449 -22.93 -27.50 -33.41
#